data_AF-A0A9E1J7K4-F1
#
_entry.id   AF-A0A9E1J7K4-F1
#
_cell.length_a   1.000
_cell.length_b   1.000
_cell.length_c   1.000
_cell.angle_alpha   90.00
_cell.angle_beta   90.00
_cell.angle_gamma   90.00
#
_symmetry.space_group_name_H-M   'P 1'
#
loop_
_entity.id
_entity.type
_entity.pdbx_description
1 polymer ?
#
loop_
_entity_poly.entity_id
_entity_poly.type
_entity_poly.pdbx_seq_one_letter_code
_entity_poly.pdbx_strand_id
1 'polypeptide(L)'
;MTSFLRTAIREIPTERQVTETGRKAGKCPICGSESRKDFRPFCSRRCADRDLASWFNGSYSVPVVELDEADLDEIEEAFEDQINTASDDDLLI
;
A
#
# COMPACT_ATOMS: atom_id res chain seq x y z
N MET A 1 50.31 10.23 4.69
CA MET A 1 49.28 10.60 3.70
C MET A 1 48.34 9.42 3.49
N THR A 2 47.43 9.17 4.44
CA THR A 2 46.37 8.16 4.26
C THR A 2 45.08 8.79 4.70
N SER A 3 44.45 9.47 3.75
CA SER A 3 43.13 10.03 3.91
C SER A 3 42.15 8.86 3.98
N PHE A 4 41.52 8.70 5.13
CA PHE A 4 40.55 7.66 5.38
C PHE A 4 39.27 7.97 4.59
N LEU A 5 39.01 7.20 3.54
CA LEU A 5 37.68 7.07 2.94
C LEU A 5 36.73 6.51 4.00
N ARG A 6 35.99 7.39 4.67
CA ARG A 6 34.80 7.01 5.43
C ARG A 6 33.59 7.29 4.56
N THR A 7 33.22 6.28 3.78
CA THR A 7 31.90 6.13 3.17
C THR A 7 30.84 6.38 4.25
N ALA A 8 30.05 7.43 4.08
CA ALA A 8 28.87 7.67 4.88
C ALA A 8 27.83 6.61 4.49
N ILE A 9 27.76 5.53 5.26
CA ILE A 9 26.59 4.67 5.28
C ILE A 9 25.44 5.56 5.76
N ARG A 10 24.57 5.99 4.85
CA ARG A 10 23.34 6.71 5.21
C ARG A 10 22.51 5.77 6.09
N GLU A 11 22.40 6.11 7.36
CA GLU A 11 21.55 5.40 8.32
C GLU A 11 20.10 5.43 7.80
N ILE A 12 19.52 4.26 7.53
CA ILE A 12 18.11 4.13 7.15
C ILE A 12 17.29 4.46 8.41
N PRO A 13 16.43 5.49 8.41
CA PRO A 13 15.60 5.80 9.57
C PRO A 13 14.63 4.64 9.80
N THR A 14 14.71 4.02 10.98
CA THR A 14 13.91 2.85 11.36
C THR A 14 12.45 3.18 11.70
N GLU A 15 12.10 4.47 11.74
CA GLU A 15 10.76 4.93 12.10
C GLU A 15 9.93 5.09 10.81
N ARG A 16 9.03 4.13 10.52
CA ARG A 16 7.97 4.36 9.53
C ARG A 16 7.19 5.58 9.97
N GLN A 17 7.33 6.69 9.27
CA GLN A 17 6.50 7.88 9.47
C GLN A 17 5.06 7.53 9.12
N VAL A 18 4.30 7.06 10.11
CA VAL A 18 2.84 6.97 10.03
C VAL A 18 2.37 8.40 9.93
N THR A 19 2.16 8.89 8.71
CA THR A 19 1.76 10.28 8.50
C THR A 19 0.43 10.49 9.20
N GLU A 20 0.49 11.30 10.25
CA GLU A 20 -0.59 11.69 11.13
C GLU A 20 -1.53 12.69 10.41
N THR A 21 -1.88 12.39 9.15
CA THR A 21 -3.05 12.98 8.53
C THR A 21 -4.24 12.41 9.29
N GLY A 22 -4.64 13.10 10.37
CA GLY A 22 -5.70 12.68 11.28
C GLY A 22 -6.93 12.25 10.50
N ARG A 23 -7.08 10.93 10.29
CA ARG A 23 -8.17 10.34 9.51
C ARG A 23 -9.46 10.85 10.15
N LYS A 24 -10.26 11.63 9.43
CA LYS A 24 -11.50 12.24 9.94
C LYS A 24 -12.40 11.19 10.60
N ALA A 25 -13.28 11.62 11.51
CA ALA A 25 -14.22 10.72 12.16
C ALA A 25 -15.18 10.25 11.08
N GLY A 26 -14.89 9.05 10.57
CA GLY A 26 -15.64 8.45 9.49
C GLY A 26 -16.70 7.53 10.07
N LYS A 27 -17.66 7.17 9.22
CA LYS A 27 -18.55 6.06 9.52
C LYS A 27 -17.76 4.75 9.54
N CYS A 28 -18.12 3.87 10.45
CA CYS A 28 -17.59 2.52 10.56
C CYS A 28 -17.84 1.79 9.23
N PRO A 29 -16.81 1.25 8.55
CA PRO A 29 -16.99 0.58 7.26
C PRO A 29 -17.78 -0.74 7.39
N ILE A 30 -17.92 -1.25 8.62
CA ILE A 30 -18.55 -2.54 8.91
C ILE A 30 -20.05 -2.40 9.16
N CYS A 31 -20.50 -1.30 9.77
CA CYS A 31 -21.89 -1.12 10.18
C CYS A 31 -22.48 0.28 9.95
N GLY A 32 -21.68 1.26 9.52
CA GLY A 32 -22.12 2.62 9.23
C GLY A 32 -22.25 3.56 10.44
N SER A 33 -22.10 3.07 11.68
CA SER A 33 -22.13 3.89 12.91
C SER A 33 -20.92 4.83 13.02
N GLU A 34 -21.01 5.87 13.84
CA GLU A 34 -19.90 6.81 14.06
C GLU A 34 -18.65 6.09 14.62
N SER A 35 -17.48 6.38 14.05
CA SER A 35 -16.22 5.79 14.53
C SER A 35 -15.85 6.31 15.92
N ARG A 36 -15.30 5.43 16.75
CA ARG A 36 -14.78 5.81 18.08
C ARG A 36 -13.29 6.03 18.01
N LYS A 37 -12.77 7.04 18.73
CA LYS A 37 -11.33 7.38 18.73
C LYS A 37 -10.42 6.18 18.98
N ASP A 38 -10.77 5.33 19.94
CA ASP A 38 -9.99 4.15 20.33
C ASP A 38 -10.04 3.02 19.30
N PHE A 39 -11.02 3.03 18.40
CA PHE A 39 -11.30 1.94 17.47
C PHE A 39 -11.28 2.39 16.01
N ARG A 40 -10.83 3.61 15.68
CA ARG A 40 -10.86 4.12 14.29
C ARG A 40 -10.13 3.13 13.36
N PRO A 41 -10.68 2.83 12.17
CA PRO A 41 -11.86 3.43 11.54
C PRO A 41 -13.24 2.87 11.99
N PHE A 42 -13.28 2.00 13.00
CA PHE A 42 -14.48 1.30 13.47
C PHE A 42 -15.19 1.99 14.64
N CYS A 43 -16.40 1.54 14.93
CA CYS A 43 -17.16 2.01 16.10
C CYS A 43 -16.87 1.19 17.37
N SER A 44 -16.28 -0.01 17.26
CA SER A 44 -16.00 -0.90 18.40
C SER A 44 -15.01 -2.03 18.05
N ARG A 45 -14.44 -2.68 19.08
CA ARG A 45 -13.65 -3.91 18.93
C ARG A 45 -14.40 -4.99 18.15
N ARG A 46 -15.69 -5.20 18.42
CA ARG A 46 -16.52 -6.20 17.72
C ARG A 46 -16.53 -5.97 16.20
N CYS A 47 -16.56 -4.72 15.74
CA CYS A 47 -16.52 -4.43 14.30
C CYS A 47 -15.13 -4.66 13.71
N ALA A 48 -14.06 -4.35 14.45
CA ALA A 48 -12.70 -4.67 14.02
C ALA A 48 -12.47 -6.19 13.89
N ASP A 49 -12.95 -6.97 14.87
CA ASP A 49 -12.84 -8.43 14.83
C ASP A 49 -13.64 -9.04 13.67
N ARG A 50 -14.79 -8.45 13.30
CA ARG A 50 -15.59 -8.90 12.14
C ARG A 50 -14.91 -8.59 10.81
N ASP A 51 -14.25 -7.44 10.72
CA ASP A 51 -13.43 -7.09 9.55
C ASP A 51 -12.32 -8.12 9.39
N LEU A 52 -11.58 -8.41 10.47
CA LEU A 52 -10.51 -9.39 10.48
C LEU A 52 -10.98 -10.80 10.09
N ALA A 53 -12.15 -11.23 10.58
CA ALA A 53 -12.74 -12.49 10.16
C ALA A 53 -13.05 -12.51 8.65
N SER A 54 -13.48 -11.38 8.07
CA SER A 54 -13.74 -11.27 6.62
C SER A 54 -12.44 -11.41 5.81
N TRP A 55 -11.32 -10.92 6.32
CA TRP A 55 -9.99 -11.16 5.76
C TRP A 55 -9.62 -12.64 5.78
N PHE A 56 -9.71 -13.28 6.94
CA PHE A 56 -9.35 -14.70 7.07
C PHE A 56 -10.26 -15.64 6.28
N ASN A 57 -11.53 -15.26 6.11
CA ASN A 57 -12.48 -16.04 5.32
C ASN A 57 -12.37 -15.77 3.80
N GLY A 58 -11.46 -14.90 3.36
CA GLY A 58 -11.30 -14.57 1.95
C GLY A 58 -12.47 -13.78 1.35
N SER A 59 -13.31 -13.13 2.18
CA SER A 59 -14.41 -12.28 1.67
C SER A 59 -13.90 -11.04 0.96
N TYR A 60 -12.65 -10.65 1.21
CA TYR A 60 -11.92 -9.59 0.49
C TYR A 60 -11.03 -10.15 -0.62
N SER A 61 -11.46 -11.24 -1.27
CA SER A 61 -10.76 -11.78 -2.45
C SER A 61 -11.16 -11.04 -3.71
N VAL A 62 -10.22 -10.94 -4.64
CA VAL A 62 -10.47 -10.50 -6.01
C VAL A 62 -10.63 -11.77 -6.86
N PRO A 63 -11.71 -11.90 -7.66
CA PRO A 63 -11.90 -13.06 -8.51
C PRO A 63 -10.78 -13.14 -9.55
N VAL A 64 -10.33 -14.35 -9.83
CA VAL A 64 -9.38 -14.61 -10.91
C VAL A 64 -10.13 -14.59 -12.24
N VAL A 65 -9.56 -13.90 -13.21
CA VAL A 65 -9.95 -14.00 -14.61
C VAL A 65 -8.91 -14.89 -15.29
N GLU A 66 -9.35 -15.89 -16.03
CA GLU A 66 -8.46 -16.71 -16.86
C GLU A 66 -7.91 -15.81 -17.98
N LEU A 67 -6.59 -15.74 -18.10
CA LEU A 67 -5.90 -15.00 -19.15
C LEU A 67 -5.35 -15.99 -20.16
N ASP A 68 -5.49 -15.69 -21.45
CA ASP A 68 -4.82 -16.45 -22.50
C ASP A 68 -3.42 -15.88 -22.80
N GLU A 69 -2.69 -16.52 -23.70
CA GLU A 69 -1.32 -16.12 -24.05
C GLU A 69 -1.27 -14.70 -24.65
N ALA A 70 -2.30 -14.30 -25.42
CA ALA A 70 -2.36 -12.97 -26.00
C ALA A 70 -2.64 -11.89 -24.95
N ASP A 71 -3.52 -12.18 -23.97
CA ASP A 71 -3.76 -11.28 -22.83
C ASP A 71 -2.47 -11.04 -22.02
N LEU A 72 -1.66 -12.08 -21.84
CA LEU A 72 -0.39 -11.99 -21.11
C LEU A 72 0.64 -11.15 -21.87
N ASP A 73 0.76 -11.35 -23.19
CA ASP A 73 1.66 -10.58 -24.05
C ASP A 73 1.28 -9.09 -24.05
N GLU A 74 -0.01 -8.75 -24.14
CA GLU A 74 -0.48 -7.34 -24.08
C GLU A 74 -0.16 -6.70 -22.72
N ILE A 75 -0.34 -7.44 -21.63
CA ILE A 75 0.00 -6.97 -20.28
C ILE A 75 1.50 -6.73 -20.17
N GLU A 76 2.35 -7.64 -20.67
CA GLU A 76 3.80 -7.52 -20.62
C GLU A 76 4.29 -6.30 -21.42
N GLU A 77 3.81 -6.10 -22.65
CA GLU A 77 4.11 -4.92 -23.47
C GLU A 77 3.70 -3.62 -22.74
N ALA A 78 2.49 -3.60 -22.16
CA ALA A 78 2.00 -2.43 -21.42
C ALA A 78 2.83 -2.12 -20.15
N PHE A 79 3.33 -3.14 -19.45
CA PHE A 79 4.22 -2.95 -18.30
C PHE A 79 5.60 -2.44 -18.71
N GLU A 80 6.17 -2.96 -19.81
CA GLU A 80 7.46 -2.50 -20.34
C GLU A 80 7.41 -1.04 -20.77
N ASP A 81 6.33 -0.63 -21.44
CA ASP A 81 6.16 0.75 -21.88
C ASP A 81 6.06 1.72 -20.69
N GLN A 82 5.39 1.32 -19.60
CA GLN A 82 5.36 2.09 -18.35
C GLN A 82 6.74 2.22 -17.68
N ILE A 83 7.55 1.16 -17.73
CA ILE A 83 8.90 1.17 -17.14
C ILE A 83 9.84 2.05 -17.98
N ASN A 84 9.77 1.96 -19.30
CA ASN A 84 10.63 2.72 -20.21
C ASN A 84 10.25 4.20 -20.22
N THR A 85 8.96 4.54 -20.25
CA THR A 85 8.50 5.93 -20.17
C THR A 85 8.82 6.61 -18.84
N ALA A 86 8.87 5.86 -17.73
CA ALA A 86 9.33 6.38 -16.44
C ALA A 86 10.85 6.64 -16.38
N SER A 87 11.63 6.12 -17.34
CA SER A 87 13.10 6.29 -17.38
C SER A 87 13.57 7.48 -18.23
N ASP A 88 12.73 8.00 -19.12
CA ASP A 88 13.13 9.06 -20.07
C ASP A 88 12.82 10.48 -19.58
N ASP A 89 11.95 10.68 -18.58
CA ASP A 89 11.58 12.00 -18.03
C ASP A 89 12.21 12.35 -16.66
N ASP A 90 13.04 11.48 -16.07
CA ASP A 90 13.80 11.75 -14.83
C ASP A 90 15.33 11.88 -15.05
N LEU A 91 15.78 11.98 -16.31
CA LEU A 91 17.18 12.24 -16.69
C LEU A 91 17.42 13.66 -17.23
N LEU A 92 16.75 14.65 -16.63
CA LEU A 92 17.16 16.06 -16.70
C LEU A 92 17.11 16.73 -15.32
N ILE A 93 17.96 16.27 -14.40
CA ILE A 93 18.61 17.13 -13.39
C ILE A 93 20.09 16.75 -13.30
#